data_AF-A0A853BKI7-F1
#
_entry.id   AF-A0A853BKI7-F1
#
_cell.length_a   1.000
_cell.length_b   1.000
_cell.length_c   1.000
_cell.angle_alpha   90.00
_cell.angle_beta   90.00
_cell.angle_gamma   90.00
#
_symmetry.space_group_name_H-M   'P 1'
#
loop_
_entity.id
_entity.type
_entity.pdbx_description
1 polymer ?
#
loop_
_entity_poly.entity_id
_entity_poly.type
_entity_poly.pdbx_seq_one_letter_code
_entity_poly.pdbx_strand_id
1 'polypeptide(L)'
;MDTGEPKNVFVVGLDAKNRETLEHVPDAARLRFHGLLEPEELQEGEVDIEALLDKARAQLDGFDGDIDAIVGYWDFPVSMIVPILTSEYGLPGTSASTSTGAAWSRAR
;
A
#
# COMPACT_ATOMS: atom_id res chain seq x y z
N MET A 1 -16.41 18.63 11.75
CA MET A 1 -15.37 18.80 10.73
C MET A 1 -14.24 17.91 11.16
N ASP A 2 -14.18 16.69 10.61
CA ASP A 2 -13.10 15.75 10.88
C ASP A 2 -11.80 16.31 10.29
N THR A 3 -11.13 17.14 11.09
CA THR A 3 -9.78 17.66 10.84
C THR A 3 -8.77 16.64 11.36
N GLY A 4 -8.95 15.37 10.96
CA GLY A 4 -7.95 14.34 11.17
C GLY A 4 -6.81 14.52 10.17
N GLU A 5 -5.58 14.29 10.61
CA GLU A 5 -4.42 14.25 9.73
C GLU A 5 -4.68 13.25 8.58
N PRO A 6 -4.17 13.52 7.36
CA PRO A 6 -4.39 12.63 6.23
C PRO A 6 -3.76 11.26 6.54
N LYS A 7 -4.51 10.19 6.28
CA LYS A 7 -4.07 8.83 6.54
C LYS A 7 -2.95 8.44 5.58
N ASN A 8 -1.85 7.92 6.09
CA ASN A 8 -0.73 7.49 5.26
C ASN A 8 -0.98 6.08 4.73
N VAL A 9 -1.19 5.97 3.42
CA VAL A 9 -1.47 4.71 2.73
C VAL A 9 -0.29 4.36 1.86
N PHE A 10 0.39 3.26 2.17
CA PHE A 10 1.49 2.74 1.37
C PHE A 10 0.94 1.80 0.29
N VAL A 11 1.37 2.02 -0.95
CA VAL A 11 0.85 1.32 -2.11
C VAL A 11 1.98 0.54 -2.77
N VAL A 12 1.86 -0.79 -2.75
CA VAL A 12 2.85 -1.70 -3.33
C VAL A 12 2.79 -1.68 -4.85
N GLY A 13 3.90 -1.31 -5.50
CA GLY A 13 4.00 -1.22 -6.96
C GLY A 13 3.35 0.03 -7.55
N LEU A 14 3.31 1.13 -6.79
CA LEU A 14 2.74 2.39 -7.25
C LEU A 14 3.69 3.12 -8.20
N ASP A 15 3.29 3.25 -9.47
CA ASP A 15 3.91 4.18 -10.41
C ASP A 15 3.25 5.57 -10.39
N ALA A 16 3.96 6.58 -10.89
CA ALA A 16 3.48 7.94 -11.06
C ALA A 16 2.14 8.02 -11.83
N LYS A 17 1.94 7.18 -12.86
CA LYS A 17 0.70 7.14 -13.64
C LYS A 17 -0.48 6.60 -12.83
N ASN A 18 -0.23 5.63 -11.96
CA ASN A 18 -1.25 5.04 -11.09
C ASN A 18 -1.59 5.97 -9.92
N ARG A 19 -0.61 6.76 -9.46
CA ARG A 19 -0.81 7.79 -8.43
C ARG A 19 -1.86 8.82 -8.85
N GLU A 20 -1.77 9.34 -10.07
CA GLU A 20 -2.75 10.31 -10.59
C GLU A 20 -4.18 9.76 -10.54
N THR A 21 -4.34 8.45 -10.82
CA THR A 21 -5.63 7.77 -10.73
C THR A 21 -6.15 7.69 -9.29
N LEU A 22 -5.27 7.42 -8.33
CA LEU A 22 -5.62 7.36 -6.90
C LEU A 22 -5.96 8.75 -6.31
N GLU A 23 -5.29 9.79 -6.80
CA GLU A 23 -5.57 11.18 -6.41
C GLU A 23 -6.94 11.68 -6.90
N HIS A 24 -7.59 10.97 -7.82
CA HIS A 24 -8.93 11.27 -8.32
C HIS A 24 -10.05 10.47 -7.63
N VAL A 25 -9.72 9.62 -6.67
CA VAL A 25 -10.70 8.85 -5.90
C VAL A 25 -11.45 9.79 -4.91
N PRO A 26 -12.76 9.60 -4.69
CA PRO A 26 -13.48 10.31 -3.63
C PRO A 26 -12.76 10.16 -2.28
N ASP A 27 -12.68 11.25 -1.51
CA ASP A 27 -11.92 11.34 -0.25
C ASP A 27 -10.38 11.26 -0.36
N ALA A 28 -9.79 11.35 -1.56
CA ALA A 28 -8.34 11.44 -1.73
C ALA A 28 -7.71 12.59 -0.92
N ALA A 29 -8.44 13.68 -0.67
CA ALA A 29 -7.97 14.77 0.21
C ALA A 29 -7.68 14.36 1.66
N ARG A 30 -8.15 13.18 2.09
CA ARG A 30 -7.90 12.60 3.42
C ARG A 30 -6.87 11.48 3.40
N LEU A 31 -6.36 11.10 2.23
CA LEU A 31 -5.45 9.98 2.03
C LEU A 31 -4.15 10.50 1.43
N ARG A 32 -3.02 10.14 2.03
CA ARG A 32 -1.69 10.43 1.49
C ARG A 32 -1.09 9.13 0.99
N PHE A 33 -1.02 8.99 -0.33
CA PHE A 33 -0.47 7.80 -0.97
C PHE A 33 1.06 7.88 -1.03
N HIS A 34 1.72 6.90 -0.43
CA HIS A 34 3.17 6.69 -0.48
C HIS A 34 3.46 5.47 -1.34
N GLY A 35 4.42 5.56 -2.26
CA GLY A 35 4.82 4.40 -3.06
C GLY A 35 5.69 3.45 -2.23
N LEU A 36 5.43 2.15 -2.32
CA LEU A 36 6.23 1.10 -1.69
C LEU A 36 6.65 0.10 -2.77
N LEU A 37 7.95 0.03 -3.09
CA LEU A 37 8.45 -0.77 -4.23
C LEU A 37 7.92 -0.27 -5.58
N GLU A 38 8.79 -0.14 -6.56
CA GLU A 38 8.38 0.29 -7.91
C GLU A 38 7.92 -0.92 -8.74
N PRO A 39 6.97 -0.76 -9.68
CA PRO A 39 6.49 -1.88 -10.49
C PRO A 39 7.58 -2.52 -11.35
N GLU A 40 8.61 -1.76 -11.73
CA GLU A 40 9.81 -2.28 -12.39
C GLU A 40 10.50 -3.34 -11.52
N GLU A 41 10.65 -3.10 -10.22
CA GLU A 41 11.27 -4.06 -9.29
C GLU A 41 10.42 -5.32 -9.05
N LEU A 42 9.12 -5.20 -9.24
CA LEU A 42 8.16 -6.29 -9.04
C LEU A 42 8.03 -7.19 -10.28
N GLN A 43 8.46 -6.71 -11.46
CA GLN A 43 8.21 -7.34 -12.75
C GLN A 43 9.49 -7.62 -13.55
N GLU A 44 10.60 -6.95 -13.27
CA GLU A 44 11.85 -7.14 -14.00
C GLU A 44 12.73 -8.24 -13.40
N GLY A 45 13.11 -9.21 -14.24
CA GLY A 45 14.10 -10.23 -13.88
C GLY A 45 13.57 -11.33 -12.94
N GLU A 46 14.49 -11.84 -12.09
CA GLU A 46 14.16 -12.82 -11.07
C GLU A 46 13.63 -12.11 -9.83
N VAL A 47 12.34 -12.31 -9.54
CA VAL A 47 11.65 -11.69 -8.40
C VAL A 47 12.08 -12.36 -7.11
N ASP A 48 12.98 -11.72 -6.36
CA ASP A 48 13.37 -12.13 -5.02
C ASP A 48 12.42 -11.50 -3.98
N ILE A 49 11.45 -12.30 -3.52
CA ILE A 49 10.44 -11.87 -2.55
C ILE A 49 11.07 -11.44 -1.22
N GLU A 50 12.14 -12.09 -0.77
CA GLU A 50 12.80 -11.76 0.50
C GLU A 50 13.49 -10.40 0.38
N ALA A 51 14.18 -10.14 -0.73
CA ALA A 51 14.81 -8.85 -0.99
C ALA A 51 13.78 -7.71 -1.12
N LEU A 52 12.63 -7.98 -1.76
CA LEU A 52 11.52 -7.02 -1.87
C LEU A 52 10.90 -6.72 -0.50
N LEU A 53 10.74 -7.72 0.36
CA LEU A 53 10.25 -7.55 1.73
C LEU A 53 11.23 -6.74 2.57
N ASP A 54 12.53 -7.03 2.49
CA ASP A 54 13.56 -6.28 3.22
C ASP A 54 13.56 -4.80 2.80
N LYS A 55 13.52 -4.53 1.50
CA LYS A 55 13.41 -3.17 0.96
C LYS A 55 12.11 -2.48 1.38
N ALA A 56 10.99 -3.19 1.39
CA ALA A 56 9.71 -2.65 1.83
C ALA A 56 9.75 -2.29 3.32
N ARG A 57 10.30 -3.17 4.17
CA ARG A 57 10.48 -2.92 5.60
C ARG A 57 11.37 -1.70 5.84
N ALA A 58 12.49 -1.57 5.12
CA ALA A 58 13.37 -0.43 5.25
C ALA A 58 12.68 0.91 4.91
N GLN A 59 11.79 0.92 3.91
CA GLN A 59 11.00 2.11 3.56
C GLN A 59 9.92 2.43 4.60
N LEU A 60 9.26 1.41 5.14
CA LEU A 60 8.22 1.58 6.16
C LEU A 60 8.83 2.01 7.51
N ASP A 61 9.90 1.37 7.96
CA ASP A 61 10.62 1.71 9.20
C ASP A 61 11.29 3.09 9.12
N GLY A 62 11.72 3.50 7.93
CA GLY A 62 12.28 4.83 7.67
C GLY A 62 11.24 5.96 7.55
N PHE A 63 9.94 5.65 7.61
CA PHE A 63 8.90 6.67 7.50
C PHE A 63 8.66 7.38 8.83
N ASP A 64 8.82 8.70 8.83
CA ASP A 64 8.49 9.55 9.98
C ASP A 64 6.97 9.82 10.01
N GLY A 65 6.21 8.87 10.55
CA GLY A 65 4.76 8.99 10.71
C GLY A 65 4.05 7.66 10.98
N ASP A 66 2.74 7.74 11.20
CA ASP A 66 1.90 6.54 11.37
C ASP A 66 1.58 5.92 10.01
N ILE A 67 1.64 4.59 9.94
CA ILE A 67 1.33 3.83 8.72
C ILE A 67 -0.10 3.31 8.87
N ASP A 68 -1.08 4.04 8.33
CA ASP A 68 -2.49 3.66 8.50
C ASP A 68 -2.90 2.42 7.69
N ALA A 69 -2.28 2.20 6.53
CA ALA A 69 -2.62 1.10 5.64
C ALA A 69 -1.51 0.75 4.65
N ILE A 70 -1.46 -0.53 4.25
CA ILE A 70 -0.65 -1.04 3.14
C ILE A 70 -1.59 -1.74 2.17
N VAL A 71 -1.56 -1.34 0.91
CA VAL A 71 -2.42 -1.88 -0.16
C VAL A 71 -1.59 -2.25 -1.38
N GLY A 72 -2.08 -3.20 -2.17
CA GLY A 72 -1.47 -3.59 -3.43
C GLY A 72 -2.14 -2.92 -4.61
N TYR A 73 -1.37 -2.39 -5.56
CA TYR A 73 -1.93 -1.94 -6.84
C TYR A 73 -2.00 -3.07 -7.88
N TRP A 74 -1.07 -4.02 -7.83
CA TRP A 74 -0.93 -5.13 -8.78
C TRP A 74 -1.27 -6.49 -8.16
N ASP A 75 -1.29 -7.54 -8.99
CA ASP A 75 -1.67 -8.90 -8.58
C ASP A 75 -0.48 -9.71 -8.00
N PHE A 76 0.40 -10.26 -8.82
CA PHE A 76 1.61 -10.97 -8.37
C PHE A 76 2.87 -10.17 -8.72
N PRO A 77 3.89 -10.08 -7.85
CA PRO A 77 4.04 -10.69 -6.50
C PRO A 77 3.38 -9.92 -5.34
N VAL A 78 2.71 -8.82 -5.64
CA VAL A 78 2.13 -7.88 -4.65
C VAL A 78 1.16 -8.56 -3.67
N SER A 79 0.33 -9.48 -4.16
CA SER A 79 -0.63 -10.25 -3.37
C SER A 79 0.01 -11.14 -2.30
N MET A 80 1.31 -11.46 -2.42
CA MET A 80 2.08 -12.13 -1.38
C MET A 80 2.69 -11.13 -0.38
N ILE A 81 3.19 -10.00 -0.86
CA ILE A 81 3.90 -9.01 -0.06
C ILE A 81 2.96 -8.29 0.91
N VAL A 82 1.79 -7.84 0.43
CA VAL A 82 0.81 -7.07 1.23
C VAL A 82 0.34 -7.80 2.49
N PRO A 83 -0.14 -9.07 2.45
CA PRO A 83 -0.57 -9.76 3.66
C PRO A 83 0.56 -10.00 4.67
N ILE A 84 1.80 -10.20 4.20
CA ILE A 84 2.97 -10.36 5.08
C ILE A 84 3.22 -9.05 5.84
N LEU A 85 3.36 -7.93 5.12
CA LEU A 85 3.63 -6.63 5.73
C LEU A 85 2.47 -6.20 6.63
N THR A 86 1.22 -6.34 6.21
CA THR A 86 0.07 -5.94 7.04
C THR A 86 0.00 -6.75 8.34
N SER A 87 0.37 -8.04 8.31
CA SER A 87 0.50 -8.86 9.51
C SER A 87 1.67 -8.42 10.41
N GLU A 88 2.83 -8.07 9.84
CA GLU A 88 4.00 -7.63 10.60
C GLU A 88 3.78 -6.28 11.31
N TYR A 89 3.09 -5.36 10.64
CA TYR A 89 2.84 -4.00 11.13
C TYR A 89 1.52 -3.88 11.90
N GLY A 90 0.77 -4.99 12.06
CA GLY A 90 -0.50 -5.00 12.80
C GLY A 90 -1.61 -4.17 12.15
N LEU A 91 -1.54 -4.00 10.83
CA LEU A 91 -2.43 -3.14 10.06
C LEU A 91 -3.64 -3.92 9.51
N PRO A 92 -4.78 -3.26 9.28
CA PRO A 92 -5.88 -3.85 8.54
C PRO A 92 -5.45 -4.07 7.09
N GLY A 93 -4.96 -5.26 6.77
CA GLY A 93 -4.52 -5.60 5.42
C GLY A 93 -5.68 -5.89 4.48
N THR A 94 -5.67 -5.27 3.31
CA THR A 94 -6.48 -5.72 2.16
C THR A 94 -5.54 -5.97 0.97
N SER A 95 -5.42 -7.24 0.55
CA SER A 95 -4.88 -7.54 -0.77
C SER A 95 -6.01 -7.26 -1.75
N ALA A 96 -5.88 -6.21 -2.56
CA ALA A 96 -6.90 -5.83 -3.54
C ALA A 96 -6.88 -6.80 -4.74
N SER A 97 -7.08 -8.09 -4.49
CA SER A 97 -7.49 -9.03 -5.54
C SER A 97 -8.95 -8.75 -5.87
N THR A 98 -9.19 -8.31 -7.10
CA THR A 98 -10.49 -7.88 -7.60
C THR A 98 -11.56 -8.97 -7.41
N SER A 99 -12.46 -8.80 -6.43
CA SER A 99 -13.89 -9.10 -6.54
C SER A 99 -14.67 -8.64 -5.28
N THR A 100 -15.69 -7.81 -5.52
CA THR A 100 -16.82 -7.49 -4.63
C THR A 100 -16.50 -6.71 -3.35
N GLY A 101 -16.95 -5.45 -3.32
CA GLY A 101 -16.74 -4.52 -2.21
C GLY A 101 -17.33 -4.98 -0.87
N ALA A 102 -16.54 -4.83 0.19
CA ALA A 102 -16.97 -4.60 1.57
C ALA A 102 -15.74 -4.66 2.49
N ALA A 103 -15.00 -3.56 2.63
CA ALA A 103 -13.98 -3.46 3.69
C ALA A 103 -13.83 -2.05 4.28
N TRP A 104 -14.78 -1.14 4.02
CA TRP A 104 -14.75 0.20 4.61
C TRP A 104 -15.94 0.38 5.55
N SER A 105 -15.87 -0.17 6.75
CA SER A 105 -16.90 0.06 7.78
C SER A 105 -16.42 -0.02 9.24
N ARG A 106 -15.12 -0.15 9.52
CA ARG A 106 -14.65 -0.24 10.91
C ARG A 106 -13.33 0.50 11.12
N ALA A 107 -13.39 1.82 11.00
CA ALA A 107 -12.54 2.72 11.76
C ALA A 107 -13.50 3.72 12.43
N ARG A 108 -13.94 3.37 13.64
CA ARG A 108 -14.65 4.26 14.57
C ARG A 108 -13.74 4.48 15.76
#